data_AF-A0A6B0XA23-F1
#
_entry.id   AF-A0A6B0XA23-F1
#
_cell.length_a   1.000
_cell.length_b   1.000
_cell.length_c   1.000
_cell.angle_alpha   90.00
_cell.angle_beta   90.00
_cell.angle_gamma   90.00
#
_symmetry.space_group_name_H-M   'P 1'
#
loop_
_entity.id
_entity.type
_entity.pdbx_description
1 polymer ?
#
loop_
_entity_poly.entity_id
_entity_poly.type
_entity_poly.pdbx_seq_one_letter_code
_entity_poly.pdbx_strand_id
1 'polypeptide(L)'
;MRIRNIATSGLLSALYLFMLVGCISQVGLRRFATFPEPVPQQDEAMTVLDDGTIVYAKDRLEISLQVLDDGFLNRQFAADSRKGAESTNPYTYGNWKPWGQDWTPARFTVVLLKVKNYEYPKVFIDPKALAITTSNNRVYNALDGGQLEDHFSPYLRAYAGNQRQQFEATTDLLKRTVYPPDMVFSGQ
;
A
#
# COMPACT_ATOMS: atom_id res chain seq x y z
N MET A 1 -70.89 -5.84 5.14
CA MET A 1 -69.95 -4.80 5.62
C MET A 1 -68.57 -5.42 5.69
N ARG A 2 -67.65 -5.02 4.80
CA ARG A 2 -66.38 -5.73 4.52
C ARG A 2 -65.24 -4.96 5.19
N ILE A 3 -64.75 -5.47 6.32
CA ILE A 3 -63.64 -4.86 7.07
C ILE A 3 -62.32 -5.24 6.37
N ARG A 4 -61.60 -4.21 5.92
CA ARG A 4 -60.40 -4.31 5.09
C ARG A 4 -59.19 -4.85 5.88
N ASN A 5 -58.46 -5.76 5.25
CA ASN A 5 -57.10 -6.19 5.60
C ASN A 5 -56.10 -5.02 5.43
N ILE A 6 -56.08 -4.06 6.35
CA ILE A 6 -55.12 -2.92 6.31
C ILE A 6 -53.89 -3.19 7.20
N ALA A 7 -53.98 -4.09 8.18
CA ALA A 7 -52.91 -4.30 9.15
C ALA A 7 -51.69 -5.06 8.59
N THR A 8 -51.88 -5.98 7.63
CA THR A 8 -50.79 -6.84 7.13
C THR A 8 -49.95 -6.20 6.04
N SER A 9 -50.52 -5.26 5.26
CA SER A 9 -49.82 -4.56 4.18
C SER A 9 -48.88 -3.46 4.69
N GLY A 10 -49.23 -2.78 5.79
CA GLY A 10 -48.35 -1.77 6.40
C GLY A 10 -47.07 -2.36 7.01
N LEU A 11 -47.17 -3.53 7.64
CA LEU A 11 -46.05 -4.18 8.33
C LEU A 11 -45.05 -4.80 7.34
N LEU A 12 -45.52 -5.36 6.22
CA LEU A 12 -44.68 -5.83 5.12
C LEU A 12 -43.95 -4.69 4.41
N SER A 13 -44.60 -3.54 4.25
CA SER A 13 -44.01 -2.35 3.61
C SER A 13 -42.90 -1.73 4.48
N ALA A 14 -43.10 -1.71 5.80
CA ALA A 14 -42.09 -1.24 6.75
C ALA A 14 -40.86 -2.17 6.81
N LEU A 15 -41.06 -3.48 6.71
CA LEU A 15 -39.97 -4.47 6.66
C LEU A 15 -39.13 -4.33 5.38
N TYR A 16 -39.78 -4.05 4.25
CA TYR A 16 -39.10 -3.82 2.97
C TYR A 16 -38.29 -2.52 2.97
N LEU A 17 -38.79 -1.48 3.64
CA LEU A 17 -38.06 -0.21 3.81
C LEU A 17 -36.81 -0.39 4.69
N PHE A 18 -36.89 -1.19 5.76
CA PHE A 18 -35.74 -1.51 6.61
C PHE A 18 -34.66 -2.34 5.88
N MET A 19 -35.06 -3.30 5.04
CA MET A 19 -34.12 -4.07 4.21
C MET A 19 -33.45 -3.20 3.14
N LEU A 20 -34.18 -2.25 2.55
CA LEU A 20 -33.62 -1.30 1.60
C LEU A 20 -32.62 -0.35 2.28
N VAL A 21 -32.91 0.16 3.48
CA VAL A 21 -31.99 1.01 4.27
C VAL A 21 -30.73 0.23 4.72
N GLY A 22 -30.86 -1.06 5.03
CA GLY A 22 -29.72 -1.93 5.35
C GLY A 22 -28.69 -2.03 4.22
N CYS A 23 -29.14 -2.11 2.97
CA CYS A 23 -28.27 -2.18 1.80
C CYS A 23 -27.56 -0.85 1.46
N ILE A 24 -28.11 0.30 1.87
CA ILE A 24 -27.48 1.63 1.63
C ILE A 24 -26.38 1.94 2.65
N SER A 25 -26.25 1.14 3.72
CA SER A 25 -25.21 1.36 4.75
C SER A 25 -23.82 0.84 4.37
N GLN A 26 -23.66 0.13 3.24
CA GLN A 26 -22.34 -0.29 2.75
C GLN A 26 -21.55 0.81 2.03
N VAL A 27 -22.06 2.05 2.03
CA VAL A 27 -21.36 3.24 1.46
C VAL A 27 -20.06 3.59 2.23
N GLY A 28 -19.78 2.93 3.36
CA GLY A 28 -18.59 3.17 4.18
C GLY A 28 -17.42 2.21 3.99
N LEU A 29 -17.57 1.10 3.27
CA LEU A 29 -16.45 0.17 3.03
C LEU A 29 -15.58 0.72 1.88
N ARG A 30 -14.74 1.70 2.20
CA ARG A 30 -13.59 2.04 1.38
C ARG A 30 -12.86 0.73 1.08
N ARG A 31 -12.78 0.34 -0.19
CA ARG A 31 -12.03 -0.85 -0.61
C ARG A 31 -10.55 -0.52 -0.52
N PHE A 32 -9.97 -0.80 0.63
CA PHE A 32 -8.54 -0.69 0.83
C PHE A 32 -7.86 -1.92 0.20
N ALA A 33 -6.64 -1.74 -0.28
CA ALA A 33 -5.87 -2.83 -0.86
C ALA A 33 -5.60 -3.87 0.23
N THR A 34 -5.80 -5.14 -0.11
CA THR A 34 -5.34 -6.27 0.71
C THR A 34 -3.84 -6.46 0.50
N PHE A 35 -3.16 -6.96 1.53
CA PHE A 35 -1.74 -7.29 1.44
C PHE A 35 -1.51 -8.31 0.31
N PRO A 36 -0.65 -8.01 -0.68
CA PRO A 36 -0.42 -8.94 -1.79
C PRO A 36 0.53 -10.05 -1.35
N GLU A 37 0.15 -11.29 -1.65
CA GLU A 37 0.98 -12.47 -1.46
C GLU A 37 1.57 -12.93 -2.80
N PRO A 38 2.86 -13.33 -2.83
CA PRO A 38 3.47 -13.85 -4.04
C PRO A 38 2.85 -15.21 -4.40
N VAL A 39 2.61 -15.43 -5.70
CA VAL A 39 2.23 -16.75 -6.17
C VAL A 39 3.43 -17.71 -6.10
N PRO A 40 3.23 -19.00 -5.73
CA PRO A 40 4.34 -19.94 -5.59
C PRO A 40 5.12 -20.18 -6.88
N GLN A 41 4.46 -20.05 -8.03
CA GLN A 41 5.07 -20.21 -9.34
C GLN A 41 5.42 -18.84 -9.92
N GLN A 42 6.72 -18.55 -10.00
CA GLN A 42 7.28 -17.34 -10.61
C GLN A 42 7.99 -17.68 -11.93
N ASP A 43 8.53 -16.67 -12.61
CA ASP A 43 9.32 -16.82 -13.82
C ASP A 43 10.61 -17.64 -13.59
N GLU A 44 11.24 -18.07 -14.68
CA GLU A 44 12.49 -18.84 -14.65
C GLU A 44 13.58 -18.09 -13.86
N ALA A 45 14.33 -18.82 -13.01
CA ALA A 45 15.34 -18.30 -12.09
C ALA A 45 14.82 -17.42 -10.91
N MET A 46 13.50 -17.36 -10.69
CA MET A 46 12.91 -16.80 -9.47
C MET A 46 12.44 -17.90 -8.52
N THR A 47 12.69 -17.71 -7.22
CA THR A 47 12.27 -18.61 -6.16
C THR A 47 11.55 -17.82 -5.08
N VAL A 48 10.47 -18.37 -4.53
CA VAL A 48 9.74 -17.77 -3.41
C VAL A 48 10.16 -18.48 -2.14
N LEU A 49 10.64 -17.72 -1.15
CA LEU A 49 11.00 -18.21 0.17
C LEU A 49 9.77 -18.31 1.08
N ASP A 50 9.89 -19.05 2.18
CA ASP A 50 8.80 -19.29 3.15
C ASP A 50 8.25 -17.99 3.78
N ASP A 51 9.05 -16.92 3.81
CA ASP A 51 8.68 -15.61 4.34
C ASP A 51 8.00 -14.70 3.30
N GLY A 52 7.74 -15.21 2.09
CA GLY A 52 7.17 -14.46 0.98
C GLY A 52 8.18 -13.58 0.22
N THR A 53 9.48 -13.72 0.49
CA THR A 53 10.53 -13.04 -0.29
C THR A 53 10.72 -13.73 -1.63
N ILE A 54 10.69 -12.96 -2.71
CA ILE A 54 11.02 -13.44 -4.06
C ILE A 54 12.51 -13.20 -4.30
N VAL A 55 13.26 -14.24 -4.63
CA VAL A 55 14.68 -14.18 -4.95
C VAL A 55 14.90 -14.56 -6.40
N TYR A 56 15.42 -13.61 -7.17
CA TYR A 56 15.97 -13.85 -8.49
C TYR A 56 17.48 -14.10 -8.36
N ALA A 57 17.96 -15.23 -8.87
CA ALA A 57 19.36 -15.60 -8.81
C ALA A 57 19.91 -15.88 -10.21
N LYS A 58 21.01 -15.21 -10.57
CA LYS A 58 21.77 -15.47 -11.79
C LYS A 58 23.25 -15.50 -11.48
N ASP A 59 23.89 -16.65 -11.63
CA ASP A 59 25.29 -16.87 -11.19
C ASP A 59 25.47 -16.47 -9.71
N ARG A 60 26.32 -15.48 -9.42
CA ARG A 60 26.48 -14.89 -8.07
C ARG A 60 25.88 -13.48 -7.94
N LEU A 61 24.88 -13.16 -8.77
CA LEU A 61 23.98 -12.02 -8.62
C LEU A 61 22.66 -12.49 -8.01
N GLU A 62 22.30 -11.90 -6.87
CA GLU A 62 21.05 -12.18 -6.17
C GLU A 62 20.26 -10.88 -6.02
N ILE A 63 19.01 -10.87 -6.48
CA ILE A 63 18.07 -9.77 -6.30
C ILE A 63 16.90 -10.32 -5.47
N SER A 64 16.70 -9.75 -4.28
CA SER A 64 15.63 -10.14 -3.37
C SER A 64 14.57 -9.04 -3.29
N LEU A 65 13.30 -9.42 -3.40
CA LEU A 65 12.14 -8.55 -3.28
C LEU A 65 11.25 -9.06 -2.15
N GLN A 66 10.96 -8.20 -1.18
CA GLN A 66 10.09 -8.54 -0.05
C GLN A 66 9.01 -7.49 0.13
N VAL A 67 7.74 -7.89 0.14
CA VAL A 67 6.64 -6.98 0.47
C VAL A 67 6.67 -6.71 1.98
N LEU A 68 6.70 -5.44 2.38
CA LEU A 68 6.76 -5.04 3.78
C LEU A 68 5.37 -4.85 4.37
N ASP A 69 5.17 -5.42 5.55
CA ASP A 69 3.97 -5.22 6.36
C ASP A 69 3.90 -3.80 6.95
N ASP A 70 2.69 -3.23 7.00
CA ASP A 70 2.43 -1.89 7.55
C ASP A 70 2.88 -1.78 9.01
N GLY A 71 2.72 -2.85 9.80
CA GLY A 71 3.19 -2.91 11.18
C GLY A 71 4.71 -2.85 11.29
N PHE A 72 5.43 -3.49 10.36
CA PHE A 72 6.88 -3.35 10.27
C PHE A 72 7.30 -1.92 9.92
N LEU A 73 6.68 -1.33 8.89
CA LEU A 73 6.95 0.05 8.46
C LEU A 73 6.66 1.07 9.57
N ASN A 74 5.57 0.90 10.30
CA ASN A 74 5.20 1.76 11.42
C ASN A 74 6.20 1.66 12.60
N ARG A 75 6.82 0.50 12.81
CA ARG A 75 7.88 0.33 13.80
C ARG A 75 9.19 0.96 13.33
N GLN A 76 9.57 0.77 12.07
CA GLN A 76 10.77 1.36 11.48
C GLN A 76 10.72 2.89 11.51
N PHE A 77 9.56 3.47 11.19
CA PHE A 77 9.31 4.92 11.19
C PHE A 77 8.39 5.34 12.35
N ALA A 78 8.74 4.91 13.56
CA ALA A 78 7.91 5.13 14.74
C ALA A 78 7.69 6.62 15.07
N ALA A 79 8.67 7.48 14.82
CA ALA A 79 8.55 8.93 15.05
C ALA A 79 7.49 9.57 14.13
N ASP A 80 7.38 9.08 12.90
CA ASP A 80 6.49 9.59 11.86
C ASP A 80 5.09 8.95 11.89
N SER A 81 4.92 7.85 12.64
CA SER A 81 3.70 7.02 12.63
C SER A 81 2.79 7.18 13.86
N ARG A 82 3.16 8.01 14.84
CA ARG A 82 2.45 8.11 16.14
C ARG A 82 1.50 9.29 16.28
N LYS A 83 1.35 10.13 15.26
CA LYS A 83 0.61 11.41 15.32
C LYS A 83 -0.84 11.33 14.83
N GLY A 84 -1.41 10.13 14.74
CA GLY A 84 -2.78 9.92 14.28
C GLY A 84 -2.97 10.44 12.87
N ALA A 85 -3.97 11.30 12.67
CA ALA A 85 -4.26 11.94 11.39
C ALA A 85 -3.14 12.86 10.87
N GLU A 86 -2.21 13.29 11.74
CA GLU A 86 -1.04 14.11 11.38
C GLU A 86 0.24 13.30 11.23
N SER A 87 0.13 11.97 11.10
CA SER A 87 1.30 11.10 10.85
C SER A 87 1.94 11.44 9.51
N THR A 88 3.26 11.62 9.52
CA THR A 88 4.09 12.00 8.37
C THR A 88 4.71 10.79 7.66
N ASN A 89 4.34 9.57 8.04
CA ASN A 89 4.77 8.36 7.35
C ASN A 89 4.18 8.34 5.92
N PRO A 90 5.01 8.32 4.86
CA PRO A 90 4.51 8.29 3.48
C PRO A 90 3.90 6.95 3.11
N TYR A 91 4.36 5.86 3.71
CA TYR A 91 4.06 4.50 3.28
C TYR A 91 2.72 3.96 3.79
N THR A 92 2.35 4.35 5.00
CA THR A 92 1.15 3.87 5.70
C THR A 92 0.31 5.07 6.18
N TYR A 93 -0.82 4.80 6.83
CA TYR A 93 -1.55 5.82 7.59
C TYR A 93 -1.07 5.96 9.05
N GLY A 94 0.10 5.42 9.39
CA GLY A 94 0.63 5.42 10.76
C GLY A 94 -0.31 4.70 11.73
N ASN A 95 -0.67 5.34 12.83
CA ASN A 95 -1.65 4.87 13.80
C ASN A 95 -3.05 5.49 13.61
N TRP A 96 -3.31 6.14 12.48
CA TRP A 96 -4.66 6.63 12.18
C TRP A 96 -5.61 5.46 11.97
N LYS A 97 -6.81 5.56 12.56
CA LYS A 97 -7.88 4.58 12.40
C LYS A 97 -9.13 5.28 11.87
N PRO A 98 -9.84 4.70 10.91
CA PRO A 98 -11.15 5.20 10.51
C PRO A 98 -12.11 5.18 11.71
N TRP A 99 -13.05 6.11 11.71
CA TRP A 99 -14.01 6.19 12.80
C TRP A 99 -14.88 4.92 12.87
N GLY A 100 -14.99 4.34 14.06
CA GLY A 100 -15.76 3.12 14.30
C GLY A 100 -15.03 1.83 13.88
N GLN A 101 -13.72 1.90 13.60
CA GLN A 101 -12.92 0.75 13.18
C GLN A 101 -11.67 0.61 14.05
N ASP A 102 -11.32 -0.64 14.38
CA ASP A 102 -10.14 -0.96 15.20
C ASP A 102 -8.87 -1.23 14.37
N TRP A 103 -8.97 -1.17 13.04
CA TRP A 103 -7.89 -1.47 12.12
C TRP A 103 -7.40 -0.22 11.37
N THR A 104 -6.14 -0.24 10.93
CA THR A 104 -5.53 0.80 10.10
C THR A 104 -5.48 0.31 8.67
N PRO A 105 -5.96 1.08 7.69
CA PRO A 105 -5.92 0.68 6.30
C PRO A 105 -4.52 0.73 5.68
N ALA A 106 -4.31 -0.12 4.67
CA ALA A 106 -3.14 -0.05 3.81
C ALA A 106 -3.26 1.10 2.81
N ARG A 107 -2.14 1.82 2.61
CA ARG A 107 -2.06 2.94 1.67
C ARG A 107 -1.33 2.53 0.39
N PHE A 108 -0.14 1.97 0.53
CA PHE A 108 0.72 1.52 -0.56
C PHE A 108 1.24 0.11 -0.30
N THR A 109 1.51 -0.62 -1.37
CA THR A 109 2.34 -1.82 -1.30
C THR A 109 3.80 -1.37 -1.38
N VAL A 110 4.56 -1.57 -0.30
CA VAL A 110 5.99 -1.24 -0.27
C VAL A 110 6.80 -2.51 -0.45
N VAL A 111 7.75 -2.48 -1.39
CA VAL A 111 8.66 -3.60 -1.67
C VAL A 111 10.06 -3.19 -1.24
N LEU A 112 10.68 -4.01 -0.39
CA LEU A 112 12.08 -3.93 -0.05
C LEU A 112 12.90 -4.64 -1.12
N LEU A 113 13.72 -3.87 -1.82
CA LEU A 113 14.69 -4.35 -2.81
C LEU A 113 16.06 -4.53 -2.14
N LYS A 114 16.63 -5.74 -2.24
CA LYS A 114 18.01 -6.03 -1.85
C LYS A 114 18.75 -6.59 -3.06
N VAL A 115 19.97 -6.12 -3.28
CA VAL A 115 20.81 -6.57 -4.40
C VAL A 115 22.15 -6.98 -3.82
N LYS A 116 22.59 -8.20 -4.12
CA LYS A 116 23.94 -8.70 -3.81
C LYS A 116 24.63 -9.04 -5.12
N ASN A 117 25.78 -8.43 -5.38
CA ASN A 117 26.49 -8.66 -6.63
C ASN A 117 27.93 -9.12 -6.35
N TYR A 118 28.23 -10.39 -6.62
CA TYR A 118 29.57 -10.95 -6.47
C TYR A 118 30.18 -11.45 -7.78
N GLU A 119 29.48 -11.30 -8.90
CA GLU A 119 29.93 -11.82 -10.20
C GLU A 119 30.32 -10.68 -11.16
N TYR A 120 29.44 -9.68 -11.28
CA TYR A 120 29.53 -8.70 -12.35
C TYR A 120 30.24 -7.42 -11.88
N PRO A 121 31.14 -6.82 -12.68
CA PRO A 121 31.84 -5.59 -12.27
C PRO A 121 30.89 -4.44 -11.93
N LYS A 122 29.80 -4.32 -12.68
CA LYS A 122 28.73 -3.33 -12.48
C LYS A 122 27.41 -3.87 -13.01
N VAL A 123 26.33 -3.65 -12.27
CA VAL A 123 24.96 -3.95 -12.69
C VAL A 123 24.13 -2.70 -12.46
N PHE A 124 23.43 -2.24 -13.49
CA PHE A 124 22.47 -1.15 -13.34
C PHE A 124 21.11 -1.73 -12.96
N ILE A 125 20.53 -1.24 -11.86
CA ILE A 125 19.22 -1.67 -11.38
C ILE A 125 18.24 -0.51 -11.54
N ASP A 126 17.22 -0.71 -12.38
CA ASP A 126 16.14 0.25 -12.54
C ASP A 126 14.93 -0.17 -11.69
N PRO A 127 14.69 0.49 -10.53
CA PRO A 127 13.54 0.19 -9.69
C PRO A 127 12.21 0.59 -10.34
N LYS A 128 12.21 1.46 -11.35
CA LYS A 128 10.99 1.90 -12.06
C LYS A 128 10.44 0.84 -12.98
N ALA A 129 11.28 -0.11 -13.39
CA ALA A 129 10.87 -1.25 -14.22
C ALA A 129 10.14 -2.35 -13.41
N LEU A 130 10.07 -2.21 -12.07
CA LEU A 130 9.35 -3.17 -11.23
C LEU A 130 7.84 -3.09 -11.52
N ALA A 131 7.25 -4.25 -11.80
CA ALA A 131 5.82 -4.40 -11.99
C ALA A 131 5.30 -5.62 -11.24
N ILE A 132 4.11 -5.48 -10.64
CA ILE A 132 3.38 -6.58 -10.00
C ILE A 132 2.23 -6.95 -10.92
N THR A 133 2.24 -8.19 -11.40
CA THR A 133 1.13 -8.77 -12.17
C THR A 133 0.30 -9.65 -11.25
N THR A 134 -1.00 -9.36 -11.19
CA THR A 134 -1.95 -10.13 -10.40
C THR A 134 -2.62 -11.22 -11.23
N SER A 135 -3.24 -12.20 -10.58
CA SER A 135 -3.92 -13.34 -11.24
C SER A 135 -5.06 -12.94 -12.18
N ASN A 136 -5.60 -11.73 -12.05
CA ASN A 136 -6.61 -11.19 -12.96
C ASN A 136 -6.01 -10.35 -14.11
N ASN A 137 -4.70 -10.50 -14.38
CA ASN A 137 -3.92 -9.78 -15.38
C ASN A 137 -3.86 -8.25 -15.19
N ARG A 138 -4.13 -7.74 -13.98
CA ARG A 138 -3.83 -6.33 -13.68
C ARG A 138 -2.36 -6.19 -13.36
N VAL A 139 -1.75 -5.20 -14.01
CA VAL A 139 -0.35 -4.82 -13.83
C VAL A 139 -0.29 -3.54 -13.01
N TYR A 140 0.48 -3.57 -11.93
CA TYR A 140 0.74 -2.44 -11.05
C TYR A 140 2.21 -2.07 -11.17
N ASN A 141 2.50 -0.88 -11.68
CA ASN A 141 3.87 -0.40 -11.82
C ASN A 141 4.35 0.24 -10.52
N ALA A 142 5.67 0.19 -10.28
CA ALA A 142 6.29 0.97 -9.22
C ALA A 142 6.05 2.47 -9.43
N LEU A 143 5.84 3.19 -8.33
CA LEU A 143 5.66 4.63 -8.35
C LEU A 143 7.02 5.33 -8.43
N ASP A 144 7.18 6.21 -9.42
CA ASP A 144 8.35 7.07 -9.52
C ASP A 144 8.30 8.22 -8.50
N GLY A 145 9.44 8.83 -8.20
CA GLY A 145 9.55 10.02 -7.35
C GLY A 145 8.63 11.16 -7.78
N GLY A 146 8.50 11.39 -9.09
CA GLY A 146 7.55 12.39 -9.63
C GLY A 146 6.09 12.03 -9.37
N GLN A 147 5.72 10.75 -9.53
CA GLN A 147 4.35 10.29 -9.25
C GLN A 147 4.02 10.34 -7.76
N LEU A 148 5.01 10.07 -6.91
CA LEU A 148 4.87 10.24 -5.46
C LEU A 148 4.67 11.71 -5.11
N GLU A 149 5.46 12.62 -5.69
CA GLU A 149 5.27 14.07 -5.49
C GLU A 149 3.88 14.53 -5.94
N ASP A 150 3.42 14.10 -7.12
CA ASP A 150 2.07 14.39 -7.62
C ASP A 150 0.97 13.84 -6.69
N HIS A 151 1.19 12.66 -6.09
CA HIS A 151 0.26 12.08 -5.13
C HIS A 151 0.21 12.87 -3.82
N PHE A 152 1.35 13.35 -3.32
CA PHE A 152 1.42 14.07 -2.05
C PHE A 152 1.10 15.57 -2.16
N SER A 153 1.29 16.18 -3.33
CA SER A 153 1.09 17.61 -3.57
C SER A 153 -0.32 18.11 -3.22
N PRO A 154 -1.43 17.41 -3.54
CA PRO A 154 -2.78 17.84 -3.16
C PRO A 154 -3.03 17.89 -1.65
N TYR A 155 -2.24 17.17 -0.85
CA TYR A 155 -2.36 17.22 0.61
C TYR A 155 -1.77 18.52 1.19
N LEU A 156 -0.95 19.24 0.41
CA LEU A 156 -0.43 20.55 0.77
C LEU A 156 -1.50 21.63 0.59
N ARG A 157 -2.43 21.74 1.54
CA ARG A 157 -3.51 22.75 1.50
C ARG A 157 -2.99 24.20 1.59
N ALA A 158 -1.78 24.39 2.13
CA ALA A 158 -1.14 25.69 2.26
C ALA A 158 0.38 25.54 2.11
N TYR A 159 1.01 26.51 1.44
CA TYR A 159 2.46 26.56 1.22
C TYR A 159 3.26 27.05 2.44
N ALA A 160 2.62 27.27 3.59
CA ALA A 160 3.25 27.74 4.83
C ALA A 160 2.69 27.04 6.08
N GLY A 161 3.44 27.12 7.18
CA GLY A 161 3.05 26.58 8.49
C GLY A 161 3.20 25.06 8.61
N ASN A 162 2.42 24.47 9.52
CA ASN A 162 2.53 23.05 9.87
C ASN A 162 2.33 22.10 8.68
N GLN A 163 1.46 22.47 7.74
CA GLN A 163 1.18 21.65 6.54
C GLN A 163 2.40 21.55 5.62
N ARG A 164 3.13 22.66 5.46
CA ARG A 164 4.39 22.67 4.70
C ARG A 164 5.45 21.81 5.37
N GLN A 165 5.59 21.92 6.69
CA GLN A 165 6.55 21.10 7.45
C GLN A 165 6.24 19.60 7.36
N GLN A 166 4.96 19.20 7.43
CA GLN A 166 4.54 17.80 7.28
C GLN A 166 4.87 17.26 5.89
N PHE A 167 4.61 18.05 4.84
CA PHE A 167 4.95 17.69 3.46
C PHE A 167 6.46 17.55 3.25
N GLU A 168 7.25 18.48 3.79
CA GLU A 168 8.71 18.42 3.73
C GLU A 168 9.25 17.18 4.46
N ALA A 169 8.75 16.87 5.66
CA ALA A 169 9.14 15.67 6.39
C ALA A 169 8.78 14.37 5.63
N THR A 170 7.61 14.34 5.00
CA THR A 170 7.14 13.19 4.20
C THR A 170 8.03 12.99 2.97
N THR A 171 8.29 14.08 2.25
CA THR A 171 9.13 14.07 1.03
C THR A 171 10.60 13.78 1.35
N ASP A 172 11.12 14.29 2.46
CA ASP A 172 12.47 13.97 2.94
C ASP A 172 12.61 12.47 3.22
N LEU A 173 11.65 11.88 3.95
CA LEU A 173 11.62 10.45 4.19
C LEU A 173 11.59 9.65 2.89
N LEU A 174 10.74 10.00 1.93
CA LEU A 174 10.73 9.33 0.62
C LEU A 174 12.08 9.41 -0.11
N LYS A 175 12.71 10.58 -0.14
CA LYS A 175 14.00 10.78 -0.83
C LYS A 175 15.12 9.92 -0.26
N ARG A 176 15.11 9.64 1.05
CA ARG A 176 16.15 8.84 1.72
C ARG A 176 15.93 7.32 1.64
N THR A 177 14.70 6.86 1.43
CA THR A 177 14.36 5.43 1.49
C THR A 177 13.93 4.83 0.15
N VAL A 178 13.50 5.62 -0.82
CA VAL A 178 13.24 5.12 -2.18
C VAL A 178 14.57 4.77 -2.83
N TYR A 179 14.66 3.55 -3.37
CA TYR A 179 15.87 3.08 -4.05
C TYR A 179 16.12 3.95 -5.30
N PRO A 180 17.29 4.60 -5.42
CA PRO A 180 17.61 5.38 -6.60
C PRO A 180 17.99 4.47 -7.77
N PRO A 181 17.75 4.88 -9.03
CA PRO A 181 18.33 4.19 -10.18
C PRO A 181 19.85 4.38 -10.16
N ASP A 182 20.58 3.36 -9.73
CA ASP A 182 22.03 3.43 -9.54
C ASP A 182 22.75 2.13 -9.95
N MET A 183 24.07 2.23 -10.11
CA MET A 183 24.95 1.11 -10.39
C MET A 183 25.37 0.40 -9.10
N VAL A 184 25.15 -0.92 -9.07
CA VAL A 184 25.64 -1.81 -8.02
C VAL A 184 26.96 -2.43 -8.47
N PHE A 185 28.02 -2.18 -7.70
CA PHE A 185 29.36 -2.70 -7.96
C PHE A 185 29.54 -4.09 -7.35
N SER A 186 30.52 -4.84 -7.85
CA SER A 186 30.89 -6.13 -7.27
C SER A 186 31.38 -5.98 -5.82
N GLY A 187 30.93 -6.86 -4.93
CA GLY A 187 31.39 -6.93 -3.53
C GLY A 187 30.57 -6.10 -2.54
N GLN A 188 29.41 -5.58 -2.96
CA GLN A 188 28.41 -4.93 -2.12
C GLN A 188 27.29 -5.90 -1.72
#